data_AF-A0AAV4HU95-F1
#
_entry.id   AF-A0AAV4HU95-F1
#
_cell.length_a   1.000
_cell.length_b   1.000
_cell.length_c   1.000
_cell.angle_alpha   90.00
_cell.angle_beta   90.00
_cell.angle_gamma   90.00
#
_symmetry.space_group_name_H-M   'P 1'
#
loop_
_entity.id
_entity.type
_entity.pdbx_description
1 polymer ?
#
loop_
_entity_poly.entity_id
_entity_poly.type
_entity_poly.pdbx_seq_one_letter_code
_entity_poly.pdbx_strand_id
1 'polypeptide(L)'
;MEMRCYRRLLGVSYKEHITNDVVRRRIENAIGPHVDLWTIIRQRKLKWYGHTTRSSGLAKTIMQGTINGGRGRGRQKKRWEDKNQRMDRT
;
A
#
# COMPACT_ATOMS: atom_id res chain seq x y z
N MET A 1 -11.26 1.66 -0.02
CA MET A 1 -11.89 1.00 1.15
C MET A 1 -11.99 1.99 2.31
N GLU A 2 -10.87 2.43 2.88
CA GLU A 2 -10.80 3.36 4.03
C GLU A 2 -11.70 4.61 3.90
N MET A 3 -11.57 5.39 2.82
CA MET A 3 -12.40 6.58 2.61
C MET A 3 -13.91 6.29 2.54
N ARG A 4 -14.31 5.11 2.07
CA ARG A 4 -15.73 4.70 2.04
C ARG A 4 -16.24 4.44 3.45
N CYS A 5 -15.42 3.81 4.30
CA CYS A 5 -15.74 3.60 5.71
C CYS A 5 -15.87 4.93 6.45
N TYR A 6 -14.92 5.84 6.26
CA TYR A 6 -14.96 7.18 6.88
C TYR A 6 -16.18 7.98 6.45
N ARG A 7 -16.51 8.01 5.15
CA ARG A 7 -17.72 8.67 4.66
C ARG A 7 -18.99 8.07 5.24
N ARG A 8 -19.07 6.74 5.35
CA ARG A 8 -20.22 6.07 5.96
C ARG A 8 -20.35 6.38 7.44
N LEU A 9 -19.23 6.41 8.17
CA LEU A 9 -19.21 6.74 9.60
C LEU A 9 -19.62 8.19 9.87
N LEU A 10 -19.17 9.13 9.03
CA LEU A 10 -19.52 10.55 9.12
C LEU A 10 -20.86 10.92 8.47
N GLY A 11 -21.57 9.96 7.86
CA GLY A 11 -22.81 10.22 7.14
C GLY A 11 -22.65 11.10 5.87
N VAL A 12 -21.45 11.15 5.29
CA VAL A 12 -21.17 11.97 4.10
C VAL A 12 -21.72 11.29 2.84
N SER A 13 -22.66 11.96 2.19
CA SER A 13 -23.22 11.59 0.89
C SER A 13 -22.27 11.94 -0.25
N TYR A 14 -22.35 11.18 -1.35
CA TYR A 14 -21.56 11.48 -2.55
C TYR A 14 -21.96 12.82 -3.20
N LYS A 15 -23.22 13.24 -3.02
CA LYS A 15 -23.77 14.49 -3.59
C LYS A 15 -23.14 15.75 -3.00
N GLU A 16 -22.51 15.64 -1.84
CA GLU A 16 -21.87 16.78 -1.18
C GLU A 16 -20.52 17.14 -1.81
N HIS A 17 -19.99 16.32 -2.73
CA HIS A 17 -18.73 16.57 -3.46
C HIS A 17 -17.52 16.93 -2.56
N ILE A 18 -17.52 16.44 -1.32
CA ILE A 18 -16.47 16.71 -0.33
C ILE A 18 -15.19 15.99 -0.73
N THR A 19 -14.03 16.67 -0.65
CA THR A 19 -12.72 16.08 -0.95
C THR A 19 -12.27 15.08 0.12
N ASN A 20 -11.37 14.16 -0.24
CA ASN A 20 -10.88 13.14 0.69
C ASN A 20 -10.09 13.75 1.87
N ASP A 21 -9.39 14.86 1.64
CA ASP A 21 -8.64 15.57 2.70
C ASP A 21 -9.57 16.17 3.76
N VAL A 22 -10.75 16.66 3.36
CA VAL A 22 -11.75 17.13 4.31
C VAL A 22 -12.32 15.97 5.12
N VAL A 23 -12.60 14.83 4.48
CA VAL A 23 -13.09 13.63 5.19
C VAL A 23 -12.08 13.13 6.21
N ARG A 24 -10.78 13.09 5.87
CA ARG A 24 -9.72 12.69 6.80
C ARG A 24 -9.68 13.60 8.03
N ARG A 25 -9.66 14.92 7.83
CA ARG A 25 -9.69 15.91 8.93
C ARG A 25 -10.93 15.76 9.83
N ARG A 26 -12.11 15.51 9.24
CA ARG A 26 -13.34 15.31 10.03
C ARG A 26 -13.25 14.06 10.91
N ILE A 27 -12.69 12.97 10.39
CA ILE A 27 -12.48 11.75 11.18
C ILE A 27 -11.45 11.95 12.28
N GLU A 28 -10.33 12.61 11.98
CA GLU A 28 -9.30 12.93 12.98
C GLU A 28 -9.87 13.75 14.13
N ASN A 29 -10.75 14.72 13.85
CA ASN A 29 -11.42 15.50 14.90
C ASN A 29 -12.44 14.68 15.71
N ALA A 30 -13.09 13.68 15.09
CA ALA A 30 -14.15 12.90 15.74
C ALA A 30 -13.61 11.76 16.62
N ILE A 31 -12.52 11.10 16.20
CA ILE A 31 -11.98 9.89 16.85
C ILE A 31 -10.61 10.18 17.51
N GLY A 32 -9.98 11.29 17.16
CA GLY A 32 -8.62 11.63 17.58
C GLY A 32 -7.56 11.13 16.60
N PRO A 33 -6.28 11.29 16.97
CA PRO A 33 -5.15 10.87 16.14
C PRO A 33 -5.16 9.35 15.96
N HIS A 34 -5.07 8.91 14.70
CA HIS A 34 -5.03 7.49 14.34
C HIS A 34 -4.08 7.28 13.16
N VAL A 35 -3.71 6.03 12.90
CA VAL A 35 -2.82 5.68 11.79
C VAL A 35 -3.65 5.22 10.61
N ASP A 36 -3.47 5.88 9.46
CA ASP A 36 -4.08 5.47 8.19
C ASP A 36 -3.78 3.99 7.88
N LEU A 37 -4.80 3.26 7.41
CA LEU A 37 -4.72 1.86 7.01
C LEU A 37 -3.63 1.64 5.96
N TRP A 38 -3.50 2.58 5.02
CA TRP A 38 -2.45 2.53 4.01
C TRP A 38 -1.05 2.54 4.61
N THR A 39 -0.83 3.35 5.64
CA THR A 39 0.43 3.43 6.38
C THR A 39 0.72 2.11 7.08
N ILE A 40 -0.27 1.51 7.74
CA ILE A 40 -0.14 0.21 8.40
C ILE A 40 0.21 -0.89 7.39
N ILE A 41 -0.52 -0.96 6.27
CA ILE A 41 -0.28 -1.96 5.22
C ILE A 41 1.13 -1.79 4.65
N ARG A 42 1.55 -0.55 4.39
CA ARG A 42 2.89 -0.24 3.88
C ARG A 42 3.97 -0.70 4.85
N GLN A 43 3.86 -0.35 6.12
CA GLN A 43 4.80 -0.76 7.16
C GLN A 43 4.91 -2.28 7.27
N ARG A 44 3.77 -2.99 7.32
CA ARG A 44 3.74 -4.46 7.38
C ARG A 44 4.40 -5.09 6.15
N LYS A 45 4.10 -4.57 4.96
CA LYS A 45 4.68 -5.04 3.70
C LYS A 45 6.21 -4.87 3.68
N LEU A 46 6.71 -3.72 4.13
CA LEU A 46 8.15 -3.45 4.22
C LEU A 46 8.83 -4.31 5.28
N LYS A 47 8.21 -4.50 6.45
CA LYS A 47 8.73 -5.39 7.51
C LYS A 47 8.88 -6.83 7.00
N TRP A 48 7.87 -7.34 6.30
CA TRP A 48 7.93 -8.67 5.71
C TRP A 48 9.00 -8.75 4.61
N TYR A 49 9.07 -7.77 3.71
CA TYR A 49 10.13 -7.72 2.69
C TYR A 49 11.54 -7.70 3.31
N GLY A 50 11.75 -6.91 4.37
CA GLY A 50 13.01 -6.89 5.12
C GLY A 50 13.32 -8.22 5.80
N HIS A 51 12.32 -8.97 6.25
CA HIS A 51 12.51 -10.32 6.79
C HIS A 51 12.92 -11.30 5.67
N THR A 52 12.20 -11.33 4.56
CA THR A 52 12.47 -12.22 3.40
C THR A 52 13.82 -11.94 2.74
N THR A 53 14.28 -10.69 2.70
CA THR A 53 15.58 -10.34 2.10
C THR A 53 16.76 -10.78 2.96
N ARG A 54 16.61 -10.82 4.29
CA ARG A 54 17.62 -11.33 5.23
C ARG A 54 17.62 -12.85 5.35
N SER A 55 16.48 -13.51 5.11
CA SER A 55 16.39 -14.96 5.10
C SER A 55 17.05 -15.58 3.86
N SER A 56 17.34 -16.88 3.92
CA SER A 56 17.65 -17.71 2.74
C SER A 56 16.40 -18.42 2.24
N GLY A 57 16.42 -18.89 0.99
CA GLY A 57 15.35 -19.73 0.43
C GLY A 57 14.61 -19.13 -0.76
N LEU A 58 13.65 -19.92 -1.27
CA LEU A 58 12.97 -19.67 -2.55
C LEU A 58 12.22 -18.34 -2.59
N ALA A 59 11.63 -17.91 -1.47
CA ALA A 59 10.90 -16.65 -1.39
C ALA A 59 11.78 -15.44 -1.74
N LYS A 60 13.05 -15.43 -1.30
CA LYS A 60 14.01 -14.37 -1.64
C LYS A 60 14.34 -14.38 -3.14
N THR A 61 14.64 -15.56 -3.70
CA THR A 61 14.95 -15.74 -5.12
C THR A 61 13.80 -15.28 -6.03
N ILE A 62 12.56 -15.65 -5.69
CA ILE A 62 11.36 -15.23 -6.43
C ILE A 62 11.19 -13.71 -6.36
N MET A 63 11.39 -13.11 -5.18
CA MET A 63 11.15 -11.69 -4.94
C MET A 63 12.17 -10.79 -5.64
N GLN A 64 13.44 -11.20 -5.68
CA GLN A 64 14.52 -10.51 -6.40
C GLN A 64 14.44 -10.78 -7.92
N GLY A 65 13.82 -11.88 -8.33
CA GLY A 65 13.68 -12.25 -9.73
C GLY A 65 15.00 -12.69 -10.37
N THR A 66 15.88 -13.31 -9.59
CA THR A 66 17.18 -13.87 -10.01
C THR A 66 17.06 -15.26 -10.65
N ILE A 67 15.86 -15.62 -11.13
CA ILE A 67 15.61 -16.91 -11.78
C ILE A 67 16.24 -16.90 -13.17
N ASN A 68 17.01 -17.94 -13.48
CA ASN A 68 17.63 -18.11 -14.80
C ASN A 68 16.54 -18.28 -15.88
N GLY A 69 16.61 -17.44 -16.93
CA GLY A 69 15.68 -17.44 -18.04
C GLY A 69 15.33 -16.04 -18.54
N GLY A 70 14.86 -15.96 -19.79
CA GLY A 70 14.38 -14.71 -20.39
C GLY A 70 12.94 -14.39 -19.97
N ARG A 71 12.58 -13.10 -19.96
CA ARG A 71 11.17 -12.68 -19.84
C ARG A 71 10.52 -12.71 -21.22
N GLY A 72 9.27 -13.14 -21.30
CA GLY A 72 8.50 -13.11 -22.53
C GLY A 72 8.40 -11.71 -23.14
N ARG A 73 8.22 -11.63 -24.47
CA ARG A 73 7.99 -10.38 -25.20
C ARG A 73 6.66 -9.73 -24.76
N GLY A 74 6.58 -8.41 -24.83
CA GLY A 74 5.40 -7.62 -24.43
C GLY A 74 5.58 -6.89 -23.09
N ARG A 75 4.46 -6.51 -22.44
CA ARG A 75 4.50 -5.73 -21.20
C ARG A 75 5.08 -6.54 -20.04
N GLN A 76 6.30 -6.21 -19.64
CA GLN A 76 6.95 -6.85 -18.50
C GLN A 76 6.14 -6.61 -17.21
N LYS A 77 5.87 -7.68 -16.46
CA LYS A 77 5.34 -7.57 -15.10
C LYS A 77 6.38 -6.90 -14.21
N LYS A 78 5.97 -5.89 -13.43
CA LYS A 78 6.84 -5.24 -12.44
C LYS A 78 7.32 -6.25 -11.40
N ARG A 79 8.60 -6.19 -11.05
CA ARG A 79 9.18 -6.91 -9.92
C ARG A 79 8.58 -6.39 -8.61
N TRP A 80 8.75 -7.16 -7.55
CA TRP A 80 8.37 -6.70 -6.22
C TRP A 80 9.16 -5.44 -5.82
N GLU A 81 10.44 -5.38 -6.17
CA GLU A 81 11.32 -4.23 -5.95
C GLU A 81 10.81 -2.96 -6.65
N ASP A 82 10.41 -3.06 -7.92
CA ASP A 82 9.81 -1.93 -8.67
C ASP A 82 8.53 -1.41 -8.00
N LYS A 83 7.78 -2.29 -7.34
CA LYS A 83 6.58 -1.90 -6.60
C LYS A 83 6.94 -1.21 -5.29
N ASN A 84 7.97 -1.68 -4.57
CA ASN A 84 8.43 -1.05 -3.34
C ASN A 84 8.98 0.36 -3.59
N GLN A 85 9.82 0.54 -4.61
CA GLN A 85 10.35 1.87 -4.99
C GLN A 85 9.25 2.89 -5.31
N ARG A 86 8.12 2.44 -5.89
CA ARG A 86 6.97 3.32 -6.13
C ARG A 86 6.26 3.71 -4.84
N MET A 87 6.21 2.83 -3.84
CA MET A 87 5.61 3.13 -2.55
C MET A 87 6.44 4.18 -1.80
N ASP A 88 7.76 4.26 -2.03
CA ASP A 88 8.65 5.21 -1.37
C ASP A 88 8.59 6.66 -1.91
N ARG A 89 8.02 6.86 -3.10
CA ARG A 89 7.88 8.19 -3.73
C ARG A 89 6.52 8.86 -3.48
N THR A 90 5.63 8.19 -2.75
CA THR A 90 4.29 8.67 -2.38
C THR A 90 4.14 8.67 -0.87
#